data_AF-A0AAW8AXX8-F1
#
_entry.id   AF-A0AAW8AXX8-F1
#
_cell.length_a   1.000
_cell.length_b   1.000
_cell.length_c   1.000
_cell.angle_alpha   90.00
_cell.angle_beta   90.00
_cell.angle_gamma   90.00
#
_symmetry.space_group_name_H-M   'P 1'
#
loop_
_entity.id
_entity.type
_entity.pdbx_description
1 polymer ?
#
loop_
_entity_poly.entity_id
_entity_poly.type
_entity_poly.pdbx_seq_one_letter_code
_entity_poly.pdbx_strand_id
1 'polypeptide(L)' 'YFGLKNTAFANSLPRIYAPTTFSEGSSISHFDENTYPAGSDNSLMLPSVRTAEVNHKPGELLLRALQEMGWYIIDP' A
#
# COMPACT_ATOMS: atom_id res chain seq x y z
N TYR A 1 -9.02 11.29 -16.20
CA TYR A 1 -8.79 10.77 -14.83
C TYR A 1 -9.14 9.29 -14.85
N PHE A 2 -8.28 8.41 -14.32
CA PHE A 2 -8.58 6.98 -14.25
C PHE A 2 -9.85 6.79 -13.41
N GLY A 3 -10.86 6.16 -14.02
CA GLY A 3 -12.19 5.99 -13.44
C GLY A 3 -12.19 4.93 -12.35
N LEU A 4 -11.55 5.22 -11.22
CA LEU A 4 -11.48 4.34 -10.07
C LEU A 4 -12.88 4.16 -9.49
N LYS A 5 -13.34 2.91 -9.44
CA LYS A 5 -14.68 2.53 -8.95
C LYS A 5 -14.63 1.91 -7.54
N ASN A 6 -13.60 2.18 -6.77
CA ASN A 6 -13.49 1.66 -5.41
C ASN A 6 -14.12 2.63 -4.41
N THR A 7 -15.29 2.30 -3.87
CA THR A 7 -16.01 3.13 -2.88
C THR A 7 -15.29 3.29 -1.54
N ALA A 8 -14.40 2.35 -1.17
CA ALA A 8 -13.61 2.43 0.07
C ALA A 8 -12.51 3.51 -0.01
N PHE A 9 -12.08 3.88 -1.23
CA PHE A 9 -11.01 4.85 -1.47
C PHE A 9 -11.40 5.95 -2.47
N ALA A 10 -12.68 6.05 -2.86
CA ALA A 10 -13.17 6.90 -3.95
C ALA A 10 -12.84 8.40 -3.78
N ASN A 11 -12.56 8.84 -2.55
CA ASN A 11 -12.20 10.23 -2.23
C ASN A 11 -10.79 10.36 -1.61
N SER A 12 -10.04 9.27 -1.47
CA SER A 12 -8.69 9.27 -0.91
C SER A 12 -7.86 8.18 -1.59
N LEU A 13 -7.15 8.58 -2.64
CA LEU A 13 -6.19 7.70 -3.29
C LEU A 13 -5.17 7.20 -2.26
N PRO A 14 -4.82 5.89 -2.29
CA PRO A 14 -3.75 5.36 -1.47
C PRO A 14 -2.48 6.21 -1.60
N ARG A 15 -1.90 6.65 -0.48
CA ARG A 15 -0.69 7.46 -0.53
C ARG A 15 0.53 6.55 -0.71
N ILE A 16 1.25 6.74 -1.80
CA ILE A 16 2.49 6.02 -2.08
C ILE A 16 3.70 6.75 -1.51
N TYR A 17 4.75 5.99 -1.22
CA TYR A 17 6.04 6.52 -0.83
C TYR A 17 6.72 7.19 -2.03
N ALA A 18 6.63 8.51 -2.09
CA ALA A 18 7.21 9.36 -3.12
C ALA A 18 8.08 10.46 -2.47
N PRO A 19 9.27 10.10 -1.96
CA PRO A 19 10.18 11.08 -1.33
C PRO A 19 10.67 12.12 -2.35
N THR A 20 11.13 13.27 -1.86
CA THR A 20 11.70 14.34 -2.71
C THR A 20 12.97 13.90 -3.44
N THR A 21 13.81 13.13 -2.76
CA THR A 21 14.98 12.46 -3.34
C THR A 21 14.62 11.02 -3.66
N PHE A 22 14.85 10.60 -4.90
CA PHE A 22 14.63 9.23 -5.32
C PHE A 22 15.45 8.25 -4.45
N SER A 23 14.76 7.29 -3.86
CA SER A 23 15.33 6.14 -3.16
C SER A 23 15.16 4.89 -4.03
N GLU A 24 16.28 4.33 -4.45
CA GLU A 24 16.34 3.12 -5.26
C GLU A 24 15.63 1.95 -4.56
N GLY A 25 14.90 1.15 -5.33
CA GLY A 25 14.14 0.00 -4.83
C GLY A 25 12.88 0.35 -4.02
N SER A 26 12.71 1.62 -3.58
CA SER A 26 11.64 1.99 -2.64
C SER A 26 10.62 2.97 -3.20
N SER A 27 11.09 4.02 -3.88
CA SER A 27 10.22 5.06 -4.42
C SER A 27 9.17 4.45 -5.34
N ILE A 28 7.92 4.93 -5.24
CA ILE A 28 6.74 4.51 -6.03
C ILE A 28 6.34 3.03 -5.94
N SER A 29 7.11 2.20 -5.25
CA SER A 29 6.84 0.75 -5.07
C SER A 29 6.16 0.43 -3.72
N HIS A 30 6.16 1.37 -2.78
CA HIS A 30 5.69 1.17 -1.40
C HIS A 30 4.61 2.19 -1.00
N PHE A 31 3.91 1.91 0.10
CA PHE A 31 2.98 2.85 0.73
C PHE A 31 3.71 3.86 1.63
N ASP A 32 3.13 5.03 1.80
CA ASP A 32 3.71 6.10 2.63
C ASP A 32 3.61 5.77 4.14
N GLU A 33 4.76 5.58 4.81
CA GLU A 33 4.83 5.25 6.24
C GLU A 33 4.24 6.33 7.16
N ASN A 34 4.23 7.60 6.73
CA ASN A 34 3.59 8.67 7.51
C ASN A 34 2.07 8.54 7.51
N THR A 35 1.51 7.94 6.46
CA THR A 35 0.07 7.70 6.31
C THR A 35 -0.34 6.36 6.91
N TYR A 36 0.51 5.34 6.78
CA TYR A 36 0.28 3.99 7.28
C TYR A 36 1.40 3.63 8.27
N PRO A 37 1.19 3.78 9.58
CA PRO A 37 2.24 3.52 10.55
C PRO A 37 2.58 2.02 10.63
N ALA A 38 3.81 1.73 11.06
CA ALA A 38 4.27 0.38 11.38
C ALA A 38 3.30 -0.32 12.35
N GLY A 39 2.99 -1.59 12.08
CA GLY A 39 2.01 -2.37 12.82
C GLY A 39 0.54 -2.14 12.43
N SER A 40 0.23 -1.23 11.51
CA SER A 40 -1.12 -1.14 10.91
C SER A 40 -1.41 -2.31 9.97
N ASP A 41 -2.68 -2.60 9.69
CA ASP A 41 -3.06 -3.69 8.78
C ASP A 41 -2.50 -3.52 7.34
N ASN A 42 -2.09 -2.31 6.95
CA ASN A 42 -1.47 -2.01 5.65
C ASN A 42 0.04 -1.80 5.74
N SER A 43 0.68 -2.14 6.87
CA SER A 43 2.11 -1.87 7.09
C SER A 43 3.05 -2.85 6.36
N LEU A 44 2.54 -3.92 5.76
CA LEU A 44 3.38 -4.91 5.08
C LEU A 44 4.16 -4.32 3.89
N MET A 45 3.59 -3.34 3.20
CA MET A 45 4.14 -2.71 1.99
C MET A 45 4.79 -1.35 2.26
N LEU A 46 5.26 -1.11 3.48
CA LEU A 46 6.05 0.08 3.80
C LEU A 46 7.46 0.02 3.20
N PRO A 47 8.10 1.18 2.94
CA PRO A 47 9.43 1.23 2.33
C PRO A 47 10.54 0.67 3.22
N SER A 48 10.26 0.42 4.50
CA SER A 48 11.22 -0.13 5.45
C SER A 48 10.51 -0.93 6.53
N VAL A 49 11.12 -2.03 6.97
CA VAL A 49 10.66 -2.86 8.08
C VAL A 49 11.55 -2.60 9.30
N ARG A 50 10.94 -2.50 10.49
CA ARG A 50 11.70 -2.29 11.74
C ARG A 50 12.17 -3.61 12.32
N THR A 51 13.19 -3.53 13.20
CA THR A 51 13.66 -4.72 13.94
C THR A 51 12.50 -5.35 14.70
N ALA A 52 12.32 -6.66 14.52
CA ALA A 52 11.25 -7.46 15.13
C ALA A 52 9.83 -7.01 14.75
N GLU A 53 9.64 -6.25 13.67
CA GLU A 53 8.31 -6.02 13.11
C GLU A 53 7.77 -7.29 12.45
N VAL A 54 6.53 -7.63 12.77
CA VAL A 54 5.83 -8.80 12.25
C VAL A 54 4.47 -8.36 11.73
N ASN A 55 4.25 -8.54 10.44
CA ASN A 55 2.94 -8.40 9.83
C ASN A 55 2.72 -9.54 8.84
N HIS A 56 1.68 -10.35 9.07
CA HIS A 56 1.32 -11.49 8.23
C HIS A 56 0.07 -11.21 7.38
N LYS A 57 -0.41 -9.98 7.37
CA LYS A 57 -1.57 -9.57 6.59
C LYS A 57 -1.11 -8.72 5.41
N PRO A 58 -1.51 -9.06 4.17
CA PRO A 58 -1.26 -8.19 3.02
C PRO A 58 -1.94 -6.82 3.14
N GLY A 59 -3.05 -6.75 3.86
CA GLY A 59 -3.84 -5.54 4.05
C GLY A 59 -4.80 -5.27 2.89
N GLU A 60 -5.99 -4.74 3.20
CA GLU A 60 -7.00 -4.42 2.19
C GLU A 60 -6.45 -3.48 1.12
N LEU A 61 -5.60 -2.52 1.47
CA LEU A 61 -5.08 -1.54 0.53
C LEU A 61 -4.28 -2.19 -0.61
N LEU A 62 -3.39 -3.12 -0.25
CA LEU A 62 -2.60 -3.87 -1.22
C LEU A 62 -3.49 -4.78 -2.07
N LEU A 63 -4.43 -5.50 -1.44
CA LEU A 63 -5.32 -6.41 -2.15
C LEU A 63 -6.18 -5.65 -3.17
N ARG A 64 -6.71 -4.49 -2.82
CA ARG A 64 -7.46 -3.63 -3.74
C ARG A 64 -6.58 -3.06 -4.85
N ALA A 65 -5.35 -2.65 -4.54
CA ALA A 65 -4.41 -2.18 -5.56
C ALA A 65 -4.09 -3.27 -6.59
N LEU A 66 -3.84 -4.50 -6.12
CA LEU A 66 -3.64 -5.67 -6.99
C LEU A 66 -4.89 -5.96 -7.83
N GLN A 67 -6.08 -5.90 -7.23
CA GLN A 67 -7.36 -6.08 -7.91
C GLN A 67 -7.55 -5.05 -9.05
N GLU A 68 -7.24 -3.79 -8.81
CA GLU A 68 -7.30 -2.72 -9.83
C GLU A 68 -6.24 -2.88 -10.92
N MET A 69 -5.08 -3.48 -10.61
CA MET A 69 -4.07 -3.89 -11.60
C MET A 69 -4.48 -5.13 -12.41
N GLY A 70 -5.65 -5.71 -12.14
CA GLY A 70 -6.21 -6.86 -12.86
C GLY A 70 -5.89 -8.21 -12.23
N TRP A 71 -5.34 -8.24 -11.02
CA TRP A 71 -5.11 -9.50 -10.31
C TRP A 71 -6.44 -10.01 -9.72
N TYR A 72 -6.69 -11.30 -9.86
CA TYR A 72 -7.83 -11.92 -9.22
C TYR A 72 -7.51 -12.22 -7.76
N ILE A 73 -8.23 -11.55 -6.85
CA ILE A 73 -8.15 -11.82 -5.42
C ILE A 73 -9.24 -12.83 -5.08
N ILE A 74 -8.84 -13.99 -4.57
CA ILE A 74 -9.76 -14.97 -4.01
C ILE A 74 -9.81 -14.69 -2.52
N ASP A 75 -10.90 -14.10 -2.06
CA ASP A 75 -11.18 -14.08 -0.63
C ASP A 75 -11.40 -15.55 -0.19
N PRO A 76 -10.72 -16.01 0.89
CA PRO A 76 -10.83 -17.39 1.38
C PRO A 76 -12.24 -17.77 1.83
#